data_AF-A0A943GVB3-F1
#
_entry.id   AF-A0A943GVB3-F1
#
_cell.length_a   1.000
_cell.length_b   1.000
_cell.length_c   1.000
_cell.angle_alpha   90.00
_cell.angle_beta   90.00
_cell.angle_gamma   90.00
#
_symmetry.space_group_name_H-M   'P 1'
#
loop_
_entity.id
_entity.type
_entity.pdbx_description
1 polymer ?
#
loop_
_entity_poly.entity_id
_entity_poly.type
_entity_poly.pdbx_seq_one_letter_code
_entity_poly.pdbx_strand_id
1 'polypeptide(L)'
;MEQLQIVAKITPGAIQTNFEETKQWLAQKLQKYNLSNYTGDDAIKQMKEGRATLNKLSDALKERKRVVKEQFLEPYTAFEMAADGLLAMIKESCDTLDGKIKEYARIEKQEREAEITKYYREAVAEAGITYDLWTQIYDEKWLNKSCSKKTWKMAITEAIQSYQKNIMLLGQLAGEDDFEAARKLYEVDLNLQDAITFITKKKAEAEALERERIRIAAEEAAKAQARVEAQTRQVMQQAESYAREREAAVRKEEQEAAQKQMQQKQQELEKQNYLRMQKQMQRQTQTMPVQRAGMSYQTGIPTGQSTMSGGRAAATSGQGMSRPAYGIRQGMQRQQPVQRGNAPIQRSVQQPILQTQAAELCTFTVHRVHQEEVCQFLTQRGIGYHIH
;
A
#
# COMPACT_ATOMS: atom_id res chain seq x y z
N MET A 1 -31.10 -39.39 -41.37
CA MET A 1 -29.88 -40.20 -41.13
C MET A 1 -29.80 -41.20 -42.25
N GLU A 2 -28.63 -41.32 -42.89
CA GLU A 2 -28.37 -42.41 -43.83
C GLU A 2 -28.26 -43.71 -43.03
N GLN A 3 -28.93 -44.77 -43.49
CA GLN A 3 -28.91 -46.07 -42.81
C GLN A 3 -28.00 -47.05 -43.56
N LEU A 4 -26.87 -47.39 -42.95
CA LEU A 4 -25.99 -48.45 -43.42
C LEU A 4 -26.70 -49.81 -43.25
N GLN A 5 -27.20 -50.39 -44.34
CA GLN A 5 -27.93 -51.67 -44.31
C GLN A 5 -27.00 -52.85 -44.59
N ILE A 6 -26.50 -53.48 -43.53
CA ILE A 6 -25.72 -54.73 -43.62
C ILE A 6 -26.68 -55.94 -43.62
N VAL A 7 -26.97 -56.48 -44.81
CA VAL A 7 -27.89 -57.62 -44.98
C VAL A 7 -27.14 -58.95 -44.80
N ALA A 8 -26.91 -59.36 -43.55
CA ALA A 8 -26.26 -60.62 -43.21
C ALA A 8 -27.26 -61.81 -43.25
N LYS A 9 -27.18 -62.68 -44.26
CA LYS A 9 -27.99 -63.92 -44.34
C LYS A 9 -27.41 -65.03 -43.44
N ILE A 10 -27.59 -64.88 -42.13
CA ILE A 10 -27.21 -65.90 -41.15
C ILE A 10 -27.99 -67.20 -41.44
N THR A 11 -27.28 -68.24 -41.84
CA THR A 11 -27.85 -69.59 -42.04
C THR A 11 -27.20 -70.50 -40.98
N PRO A 12 -27.91 -70.86 -39.89
CA PRO A 12 -27.31 -71.60 -38.79
C PRO A 12 -26.76 -72.96 -39.23
N GLY A 13 -25.44 -73.13 -39.18
CA GLY A 13 -24.79 -74.38 -39.56
C GLY A 13 -25.10 -75.50 -38.58
N ALA A 14 -25.89 -76.48 -38.99
CA ALA A 14 -26.11 -77.69 -38.20
C ALA A 14 -24.87 -78.60 -38.31
N ILE A 15 -24.10 -78.75 -37.22
CA ILE A 15 -22.97 -79.68 -37.17
C ILE A 15 -23.52 -81.11 -37.08
N GLN A 16 -23.71 -81.74 -38.24
CA GLN A 16 -24.04 -83.16 -38.33
C GLN A 16 -22.85 -84.00 -37.85
N THR A 17 -23.09 -85.01 -37.01
CA THR A 17 -22.03 -85.87 -36.46
C THR A 17 -22.48 -87.33 -36.44
N ASN A 18 -21.53 -88.23 -36.68
CA ASN A 18 -21.67 -89.66 -36.44
C ASN A 18 -21.22 -90.04 -35.02
N PHE A 19 -21.47 -89.17 -34.04
CA PHE A 19 -20.95 -89.34 -32.67
C PHE A 19 -21.49 -90.60 -31.98
N GLU A 20 -22.72 -91.03 -32.26
CA GLU A 20 -23.26 -92.26 -31.64
C GLU A 20 -22.59 -93.53 -32.21
N GLU A 21 -22.40 -93.61 -33.53
CA GLU A 21 -21.62 -94.68 -34.18
C GLU A 21 -20.17 -94.70 -33.66
N THR A 22 -19.54 -93.52 -33.61
CA THR A 22 -18.15 -93.35 -33.13
C THR A 22 -18.00 -93.74 -31.67
N LYS A 23 -19.00 -93.42 -30.83
CA LYS A 23 -19.10 -93.80 -29.41
C LYS A 23 -19.26 -95.31 -29.24
N GLN A 24 -20.07 -95.97 -30.07
CA GLN A 24 -20.22 -97.43 -30.05
C GLN A 24 -18.94 -98.15 -30.51
N TRP A 25 -18.32 -97.70 -31.61
CA TRP A 25 -17.02 -98.19 -32.07
C TRP A 25 -15.93 -97.99 -31.01
N LEU A 26 -15.89 -96.81 -30.37
CA LEU A 26 -14.92 -96.50 -29.33
C LEU A 26 -15.14 -97.39 -28.09
N ALA A 27 -16.39 -97.61 -27.66
CA ALA A 27 -16.71 -98.51 -26.55
C ALA A 27 -16.23 -99.95 -26.82
N GLN A 28 -16.46 -100.48 -28.03
CA GLN A 28 -15.95 -101.80 -28.44
C GLN A 28 -14.41 -101.85 -28.47
N LYS A 29 -13.75 -100.79 -28.98
CA LYS A 29 -12.29 -100.68 -28.96
C LYS A 29 -11.72 -100.59 -27.55
N LEU A 30 -12.42 -99.90 -26.63
CA LEU A 30 -11.98 -99.71 -25.25
C LEU A 30 -11.96 -101.01 -24.44
N GLN A 31 -12.83 -101.98 -24.72
CA GLN A 31 -12.84 -103.29 -24.06
C GLN A 31 -11.49 -104.03 -24.16
N LYS A 32 -10.70 -103.77 -25.21
CA LYS A 32 -9.36 -104.38 -25.36
C LYS A 32 -8.36 -103.94 -24.30
N TYR A 33 -8.54 -102.76 -23.70
CA TYR A 33 -7.62 -102.18 -22.71
C TYR A 33 -8.06 -102.43 -21.25
N ASN A 34 -8.98 -103.39 -21.02
CA ASN A 34 -9.33 -103.83 -19.67
C ASN A 34 -8.11 -104.46 -18.98
N LEU A 35 -7.92 -104.17 -17.68
CA LEU A 35 -6.81 -104.67 -16.86
C LEU A 35 -6.75 -106.21 -16.85
N SER A 36 -7.90 -106.89 -16.91
CA SER A 36 -8.01 -108.35 -17.01
C SER A 36 -7.30 -108.98 -18.21
N ASN A 37 -7.02 -108.19 -19.25
CA ASN A 37 -6.46 -108.69 -20.51
C ASN A 37 -4.92 -108.71 -20.49
N TYR A 38 -4.28 -108.14 -19.47
CA TYR A 38 -2.83 -108.04 -19.37
C TYR A 38 -2.30 -109.00 -18.30
N THR A 39 -1.64 -110.08 -18.73
CA THR A 39 -1.06 -111.10 -17.85
C THR A 39 0.32 -111.53 -18.33
N GLY A 40 1.14 -112.07 -17.42
CA GLY A 40 2.54 -112.42 -17.70
C GLY A 40 3.50 -111.22 -17.76
N ASP A 41 4.78 -111.51 -17.98
CA ASP A 41 5.89 -110.56 -17.74
C ASP A 41 5.85 -109.32 -18.65
N ASP A 42 5.33 -109.46 -19.88
CA ASP A 42 5.18 -108.36 -20.85
C ASP A 42 4.02 -107.39 -20.52
N ALA A 43 3.16 -107.69 -19.52
CA ALA A 43 1.95 -106.91 -19.23
C ALA A 43 2.22 -105.40 -19.08
N ILE A 44 3.25 -105.01 -18.33
CA ILE A 44 3.61 -103.60 -18.10
C ILE A 44 4.03 -102.88 -19.40
N LYS A 45 4.61 -103.59 -20.36
CA LYS A 45 4.98 -103.05 -21.67
C LYS A 45 3.74 -102.84 -22.53
N GLN A 46 2.89 -103.86 -22.64
CA GLN A 46 1.63 -103.81 -23.40
C GLN A 46 0.68 -102.72 -22.85
N MET A 47 0.63 -102.51 -21.53
CA MET A 47 -0.15 -101.42 -20.91
C MET A 47 0.41 -100.03 -21.25
N LYS A 48 1.74 -99.86 -21.35
CA LYS A 48 2.35 -98.58 -21.78
C LYS A 48 2.04 -98.27 -23.25
N GLU A 49 2.12 -99.27 -24.12
CA GLU A 49 1.78 -99.18 -25.54
C GLU A 49 0.28 -98.90 -25.74
N GLY A 50 -0.58 -99.55 -24.96
CA GLY A 50 -2.01 -99.31 -24.93
C GLY A 50 -2.36 -97.88 -24.49
N ARG A 51 -1.77 -97.40 -23.39
CA ARG A 51 -1.93 -96.01 -22.93
C ARG A 51 -1.46 -94.99 -23.98
N ALA A 52 -0.35 -95.25 -24.67
CA ALA A 52 0.12 -94.38 -25.75
C ALA A 52 -0.87 -94.34 -26.94
N THR A 53 -1.53 -95.47 -27.22
CA THR A 53 -2.58 -95.56 -28.26
C THR A 53 -3.86 -94.82 -27.86
N LEU A 54 -4.29 -94.93 -26.60
CA LEU A 54 -5.43 -94.19 -26.07
C LEU A 54 -5.18 -92.68 -26.05
N ASN A 55 -3.97 -92.24 -25.69
CA ASN A 55 -3.60 -90.83 -25.77
C ASN A 55 -3.69 -90.30 -27.22
N LYS A 56 -3.10 -91.01 -28.20
CA LYS A 56 -3.21 -90.65 -29.63
C LYS A 56 -4.67 -90.53 -30.10
N LEU A 57 -5.57 -91.41 -29.65
CA LEU A 57 -7.01 -91.32 -29.96
C LEU A 57 -7.68 -90.10 -29.29
N SER A 58 -7.30 -89.80 -28.04
CA SER A 58 -7.77 -88.59 -27.33
C SER A 58 -7.32 -87.31 -28.03
N ASP A 59 -6.06 -87.26 -28.46
CA ASP A 59 -5.47 -86.09 -29.12
C ASP A 59 -6.04 -85.89 -30.53
N ALA A 60 -6.29 -86.97 -31.29
CA ALA A 60 -7.01 -86.90 -32.56
C ALA A 60 -8.44 -86.35 -32.42
N LEU A 61 -9.15 -86.70 -31.33
CA LEU A 61 -10.49 -86.18 -31.05
C LEU A 61 -10.45 -84.69 -30.63
N LYS A 62 -9.47 -84.29 -29.81
CA LYS A 62 -9.23 -82.86 -29.48
C LYS A 62 -8.94 -82.05 -30.74
N GLU A 63 -8.11 -82.58 -31.62
CA GLU A 63 -7.72 -81.93 -32.87
C GLU A 63 -8.91 -81.80 -33.84
N ARG A 64 -9.72 -82.86 -34.05
CA ARG A 64 -10.91 -82.71 -34.88
C ARG A 64 -11.93 -81.74 -34.27
N LYS A 65 -12.06 -81.68 -32.94
CA LYS A 65 -12.86 -80.65 -32.24
C LYS A 65 -12.32 -79.23 -32.50
N ARG A 66 -10.99 -79.05 -32.49
CA ARG A 66 -10.33 -77.77 -32.81
C ARG A 66 -10.64 -77.33 -34.24
N VAL A 67 -10.37 -78.19 -35.22
CA VAL A 67 -10.60 -77.91 -36.65
C VAL A 67 -12.08 -77.64 -36.94
N VAL A 68 -13.02 -78.37 -36.33
CA VAL A 68 -14.47 -78.09 -36.50
C VAL A 68 -14.85 -76.73 -35.91
N LYS A 69 -14.29 -76.32 -34.77
CA LYS A 69 -14.51 -74.96 -34.21
C LYS A 69 -14.01 -73.88 -35.17
N GLU A 70 -12.82 -74.07 -35.74
CA GLU A 70 -12.20 -73.10 -36.65
C GLU A 70 -13.00 -72.98 -37.96
N GLN A 71 -13.34 -74.11 -38.61
CA GLN A 71 -14.18 -74.14 -39.81
C GLN A 71 -15.59 -73.54 -39.59
N PHE A 72 -16.10 -73.55 -38.36
CA PHE A 72 -17.38 -72.95 -38.00
C PHE A 72 -17.28 -71.44 -37.71
N LEU A 73 -16.13 -70.96 -37.23
CA LEU A 73 -15.89 -69.54 -36.92
C LEU A 73 -15.22 -68.75 -38.05
N GLU A 74 -14.62 -69.42 -39.04
CA GLU A 74 -14.08 -68.82 -40.26
C GLU A 74 -15.05 -67.83 -40.94
N PRO A 75 -16.32 -68.17 -41.23
CA PRO A 75 -17.27 -67.22 -41.82
C PRO A 75 -17.69 -66.07 -40.87
N TYR A 76 -17.60 -66.28 -39.54
CA TYR A 76 -17.84 -65.20 -38.57
C TYR A 76 -16.65 -64.23 -38.53
N THR A 77 -15.43 -64.75 -38.49
CA THR A 77 -14.18 -63.96 -38.46
C THR A 77 -14.02 -63.16 -39.76
N ALA A 78 -14.39 -63.74 -40.90
CA ALA A 78 -14.41 -63.03 -42.18
C ALA A 78 -15.44 -61.88 -42.20
N PHE A 79 -16.60 -62.04 -41.56
CA PHE A 79 -17.60 -60.98 -41.37
C PHE A 79 -17.11 -59.90 -40.38
N GLU A 80 -16.52 -60.32 -39.26
CA GLU A 80 -15.94 -59.46 -38.22
C GLU A 80 -14.86 -58.55 -38.80
N MET A 81 -13.87 -59.11 -39.51
CA MET A 81 -12.83 -58.34 -40.21
C MET A 81 -13.40 -57.38 -41.27
N ALA A 82 -14.47 -57.76 -41.97
CA ALA A 82 -15.12 -56.88 -42.94
C ALA A 82 -15.88 -55.73 -42.25
N ALA A 83 -16.57 -56.00 -41.14
CA ALA A 83 -17.25 -55.00 -40.33
C ALA A 83 -16.25 -54.02 -39.68
N ASP A 84 -15.15 -54.52 -39.12
CA ASP A 84 -14.06 -53.69 -38.58
C ASP A 84 -13.42 -52.81 -39.66
N GLY A 85 -13.28 -53.31 -40.89
CA GLY A 85 -12.85 -52.50 -42.04
C GLY A 85 -13.81 -51.34 -42.35
N LEU A 86 -15.11 -51.56 -42.27
CA LEU A 86 -16.11 -50.48 -42.41
C LEU A 86 -16.03 -49.48 -41.24
N LEU A 87 -15.89 -49.97 -40.00
CA LEU A 87 -15.75 -49.13 -38.80
C LEU A 87 -14.47 -48.28 -38.85
N ALA A 88 -13.36 -48.83 -39.36
CA ALA A 88 -12.11 -48.11 -39.54
C ALA A 88 -12.24 -46.94 -40.52
N MET A 89 -12.89 -47.14 -41.68
CA MET A 89 -13.13 -46.06 -42.66
C MET A 89 -14.07 -44.97 -42.12
N ILE A 90 -15.09 -45.34 -41.34
CA ILE A 90 -15.95 -44.38 -40.63
C ILE A 90 -15.11 -43.59 -39.63
N LYS A 91 -14.27 -44.26 -38.84
CA LYS A 91 -13.41 -43.61 -37.85
C LYS A 91 -12.40 -42.64 -38.49
N GLU A 92 -11.70 -43.04 -39.56
CA GLU A 92 -10.76 -42.17 -40.28
C GLU A 92 -11.47 -40.91 -40.80
N SER A 93 -12.70 -41.05 -41.29
CA SER A 93 -13.54 -39.93 -41.71
C SER A 93 -13.92 -39.02 -40.54
N CYS A 94 -14.31 -39.58 -39.39
CA CYS A 94 -14.59 -38.83 -38.18
C CYS A 94 -13.35 -38.09 -37.66
N ASP A 95 -12.21 -38.76 -37.48
CA ASP A 95 -10.96 -38.18 -36.99
C ASP A 95 -10.46 -37.06 -37.93
N THR A 96 -10.64 -37.21 -39.24
CA THR A 96 -10.37 -36.16 -40.25
C THR A 96 -11.27 -34.94 -40.09
N LEU A 97 -12.59 -35.14 -39.93
CA LEU A 97 -13.54 -34.05 -39.70
C LEU A 97 -13.26 -33.34 -38.37
N ASP A 98 -12.97 -34.08 -37.31
CA ASP A 98 -12.62 -33.54 -35.99
C ASP A 98 -11.34 -32.69 -36.06
N GLY A 99 -10.34 -33.15 -36.81
CA GLY A 99 -9.12 -32.38 -37.10
C GLY A 99 -9.42 -31.07 -37.84
N LYS A 100 -10.28 -31.09 -38.85
CA LYS A 100 -10.72 -29.88 -39.57
C LYS A 100 -11.53 -28.93 -38.69
N ILE A 101 -12.44 -29.44 -37.85
CA ILE A 101 -13.23 -28.64 -36.92
C ILE A 101 -12.32 -27.91 -35.91
N LYS A 102 -11.33 -28.61 -35.35
CA LYS A 102 -10.32 -28.03 -34.45
C LYS A 102 -9.49 -26.96 -35.15
N GLU A 103 -9.06 -27.20 -36.39
CA GLU A 103 -8.29 -26.24 -37.17
C GLU A 103 -9.11 -24.99 -37.55
N TYR A 104 -10.36 -25.13 -38.01
CA TYR A 104 -11.24 -23.99 -38.26
C TYR A 104 -11.50 -23.17 -36.98
N ALA A 105 -11.70 -23.82 -35.83
CA ALA A 105 -11.85 -23.13 -34.55
C ALA A 105 -10.57 -22.39 -34.11
N ARG A 106 -9.38 -22.95 -34.43
CA ARG A 106 -8.08 -22.33 -34.19
C ARG A 106 -7.86 -21.10 -35.08
N ILE A 107 -8.14 -21.21 -36.38
CA ILE A 107 -8.08 -20.11 -37.34
C ILE A 107 -9.03 -18.99 -36.93
N GLU A 108 -10.30 -19.28 -36.63
CA GLU A 108 -11.27 -18.25 -36.23
C GLU A 108 -10.89 -17.54 -34.92
N LYS A 109 -10.27 -18.24 -33.96
CA LYS A 109 -9.68 -17.59 -32.77
C LYS A 109 -8.56 -16.62 -33.16
N GLN A 110 -7.64 -17.02 -34.06
CA GLN A 110 -6.52 -16.18 -34.50
C GLN A 110 -6.97 -14.98 -35.37
N GLU A 111 -7.95 -15.16 -36.25
CA GLU A 111 -8.54 -14.06 -37.03
C GLU A 111 -9.23 -13.05 -36.11
N ARG A 112 -9.93 -13.52 -35.07
CA ARG A 112 -10.55 -12.66 -34.05
C ARG A 112 -9.51 -11.95 -33.19
N GLU A 113 -8.46 -12.65 -32.75
CA GLU A 113 -7.33 -12.06 -32.02
C GLU A 113 -6.64 -10.96 -32.86
N ALA A 114 -6.41 -11.21 -34.14
CA ALA A 114 -5.85 -10.24 -35.08
C ALA A 114 -6.79 -9.03 -35.30
N GLU A 115 -8.11 -9.24 -35.41
CA GLU A 115 -9.07 -8.14 -35.52
C GLU A 115 -9.09 -7.26 -34.27
N ILE A 116 -9.11 -7.86 -33.08
CA ILE A 116 -9.11 -7.12 -31.81
C ILE A 116 -7.77 -6.38 -31.63
N THR A 117 -6.65 -7.06 -31.86
CA THR A 117 -5.29 -6.48 -31.75
C THR A 117 -5.10 -5.32 -32.74
N LYS A 118 -5.63 -5.45 -33.96
CA LYS A 118 -5.63 -4.38 -34.95
C LYS A 118 -6.44 -3.18 -34.46
N TYR A 119 -7.69 -3.39 -34.04
CA TYR A 119 -8.55 -2.32 -33.55
C TYR A 119 -7.97 -1.62 -32.32
N TYR A 120 -7.36 -2.37 -31.40
CA TYR A 120 -6.62 -1.81 -30.26
C TYR A 120 -5.48 -0.90 -30.70
N ARG A 121 -4.61 -1.37 -31.62
CA ARG A 121 -3.48 -0.56 -32.12
C ARG A 121 -3.94 0.69 -32.87
N GLU A 122 -4.99 0.59 -33.67
CA GLU A 122 -5.61 1.73 -34.35
C GLU A 122 -6.16 2.75 -33.33
N ALA A 123 -6.89 2.29 -32.31
CA ALA A 123 -7.47 3.17 -31.28
C ALA A 123 -6.41 3.81 -30.36
N VAL A 124 -5.34 3.10 -30.00
CA VAL A 124 -4.22 3.62 -29.19
C VAL A 124 -3.40 4.65 -29.96
N ALA A 125 -3.16 4.42 -31.25
CA ALA A 125 -2.47 5.37 -32.11
C ALA A 125 -3.27 6.67 -32.32
N GLU A 126 -4.57 6.55 -32.61
CA GLU A 126 -5.49 7.70 -32.73
C GLU A 126 -5.60 8.47 -31.40
N ALA A 127 -5.56 7.76 -30.27
CA ALA A 127 -5.56 8.36 -28.94
C ALA A 127 -4.23 9.02 -28.53
N GLY A 128 -3.18 8.92 -29.35
CA GLY A 128 -1.84 9.47 -29.08
C GLY A 128 -1.10 8.80 -27.92
N ILE A 129 -1.49 7.59 -27.52
CA ILE A 129 -0.98 6.93 -26.33
C ILE A 129 0.32 6.17 -26.66
N THR A 130 1.38 6.42 -25.87
CA THR A 130 2.67 5.74 -25.98
C THR A 130 2.82 4.54 -25.05
N TYR A 131 1.90 4.35 -24.10
CA TYR A 131 1.89 3.24 -23.15
C TYR A 131 1.16 2.02 -23.71
N ASP A 132 1.65 0.81 -23.43
CA ASP A 132 1.00 -0.43 -23.86
C ASP A 132 0.00 -0.93 -22.82
N LEU A 133 -1.25 -0.45 -22.93
CA LEU A 133 -2.39 -0.91 -22.11
C LEU A 133 -2.77 -2.38 -22.34
N TRP A 134 -2.27 -3.04 -23.40
CA TRP A 134 -2.76 -4.35 -23.84
C TRP A 134 -2.68 -5.40 -22.74
N THR A 135 -1.57 -5.37 -21.99
CA THR A 135 -1.29 -6.30 -20.89
C THR A 135 -2.32 -6.23 -19.77
N GLN A 136 -2.90 -5.06 -19.50
CA GLN A 136 -3.89 -4.84 -18.44
C GLN A 136 -5.34 -4.98 -18.91
N ILE A 137 -5.63 -4.74 -20.20
CA ILE A 137 -7.02 -4.71 -20.71
C ILE A 137 -7.47 -6.00 -21.40
N TYR A 138 -6.53 -6.86 -21.85
CA TYR A 138 -6.85 -8.04 -22.65
C TYR A 138 -7.59 -9.12 -21.85
N ASP A 139 -8.72 -9.60 -22.39
CA ASP A 139 -9.45 -10.75 -21.87
C ASP A 139 -9.56 -11.84 -22.96
N GLU A 140 -9.01 -13.03 -22.70
CA GLU A 140 -9.11 -14.18 -23.63
C GLU A 140 -10.56 -14.55 -23.97
N LYS A 141 -11.52 -14.20 -23.10
CA LYS A 141 -12.96 -14.38 -23.37
C LYS A 141 -13.43 -13.65 -24.63
N TRP A 142 -12.73 -12.60 -25.07
CA TRP A 142 -13.02 -11.89 -26.33
C TRP A 142 -12.80 -12.77 -27.57
N LEU A 143 -12.01 -13.84 -27.48
CA LEU A 143 -11.79 -14.80 -28.58
C LEU A 143 -13.00 -15.76 -28.78
N ASN A 144 -13.88 -15.87 -27.80
CA ASN A 144 -15.02 -16.79 -27.84
C ASN A 144 -16.14 -16.29 -28.78
N LYS A 145 -16.80 -17.22 -29.49
CA LYS A 145 -17.88 -16.90 -30.45
C LYS A 145 -19.08 -16.15 -29.83
N SER A 146 -19.29 -16.31 -28.52
CA SER A 146 -20.32 -15.63 -27.75
C SER A 146 -19.97 -14.18 -27.38
N CYS A 147 -18.71 -13.76 -27.49
CA CYS A 147 -18.32 -12.37 -27.26
C CYS A 147 -18.60 -11.53 -28.51
N SER A 148 -19.47 -10.53 -28.39
CA SER A 148 -19.83 -9.70 -29.53
C SER A 148 -18.72 -8.71 -29.90
N LYS A 149 -18.62 -8.33 -31.18
CA LYS A 149 -17.69 -7.26 -31.60
C LYS A 149 -17.95 -5.93 -30.90
N LYS A 150 -19.19 -5.64 -30.50
CA LYS A 150 -19.52 -4.47 -29.68
C LYS A 150 -18.86 -4.55 -28.29
N THR A 151 -18.86 -5.72 -27.67
CA THR A 151 -18.37 -5.93 -26.30
C THR A 151 -16.89 -5.58 -26.15
N TRP A 152 -16.01 -6.17 -26.97
CA TRP A 152 -14.57 -5.89 -26.87
C TRP A 152 -14.19 -4.50 -27.41
N LYS A 153 -14.89 -3.98 -28.45
CA LYS A 153 -14.65 -2.59 -28.90
C LYS A 153 -14.98 -1.57 -27.82
N MET A 154 -16.10 -1.77 -27.11
CA MET A 154 -16.53 -0.90 -26.02
C MET A 154 -15.52 -0.94 -24.87
N ALA A 155 -15.13 -2.13 -24.40
CA ALA A 155 -14.14 -2.28 -23.33
C ALA A 155 -12.78 -1.63 -23.65
N ILE A 156 -12.27 -1.82 -24.88
CA ILE A 156 -11.03 -1.17 -25.35
C ILE A 156 -11.18 0.36 -25.37
N THR A 157 -12.29 0.87 -25.90
CA THR A 157 -12.57 2.31 -25.97
C THR A 157 -12.70 2.94 -24.57
N GLU A 158 -13.42 2.27 -23.66
CA GLU A 158 -13.61 2.71 -22.28
C GLU A 158 -12.28 2.73 -21.50
N ALA A 159 -11.42 1.73 -21.70
CA ALA A 159 -10.09 1.70 -21.08
C ALA A 159 -9.17 2.82 -21.60
N ILE A 160 -9.16 3.06 -22.91
CA ILE A 160 -8.42 4.16 -23.54
C ILE A 160 -8.90 5.53 -23.03
N GLN A 161 -10.22 5.75 -22.98
CA GLN A 161 -10.81 6.98 -22.44
C GLN A 161 -10.53 7.18 -20.95
N SER A 162 -10.59 6.09 -20.16
CA SER A 162 -10.24 6.10 -18.74
C SER A 162 -8.79 6.51 -18.54
N TYR A 163 -7.86 5.87 -19.26
CA TYR A 163 -6.44 6.21 -19.24
C TYR A 163 -6.18 7.68 -19.62
N GLN A 164 -6.74 8.17 -20.74
CA GLN A 164 -6.58 9.57 -21.17
C GLN A 164 -7.09 10.54 -20.09
N LYS A 165 -8.27 10.28 -19.51
CA LYS A 165 -8.85 11.09 -18.43
C LYS A 165 -7.98 11.07 -17.17
N ASN A 166 -7.41 9.93 -16.80
CA ASN A 166 -6.57 9.77 -15.62
C ASN A 166 -5.22 10.47 -15.80
N ILE A 167 -4.58 10.33 -16.97
CA ILE A 167 -3.36 11.07 -17.32
C ILE A 167 -3.61 12.58 -17.33
N MET A 168 -4.73 13.05 -17.91
CA MET A 168 -5.11 14.47 -17.88
C MET A 168 -5.31 14.98 -16.44
N LEU A 169 -5.96 14.20 -15.58
CA LEU A 169 -6.14 14.54 -14.16
C LEU A 169 -4.80 14.57 -13.40
N LEU A 170 -3.89 13.63 -13.66
CA LEU A 170 -2.54 13.66 -13.10
C LEU A 170 -1.75 14.90 -13.58
N GLY A 171 -1.91 15.32 -14.83
CA GLY A 171 -1.33 16.56 -15.36
C GLY A 171 -1.92 17.83 -14.75
N GLN A 172 -3.21 17.81 -14.37
CA GLN A 172 -3.85 18.91 -13.63
C GLN A 172 -3.46 18.94 -12.14
N LEU A 173 -3.08 17.79 -11.57
CA LEU A 173 -2.76 17.66 -10.15
C LEU A 173 -1.26 17.79 -9.85
N ALA A 174 -0.37 17.35 -10.72
CA ALA A 174 1.08 17.40 -10.52
C ALA A 174 1.68 18.80 -10.75
N GLY A 175 2.94 18.99 -10.33
CA GLY A 175 3.83 20.00 -10.93
C GLY A 175 4.59 19.38 -12.11
N GLU A 176 5.28 20.21 -12.90
CA GLU A 176 6.04 19.76 -14.08
C GLU A 176 7.06 18.66 -13.73
N ASP A 177 7.79 18.82 -12.62
CA ASP A 177 8.79 17.85 -12.13
C ASP A 177 8.19 16.52 -11.63
N ASP A 178 6.99 16.56 -11.04
CA ASP A 178 6.34 15.38 -10.41
C ASP A 178 5.49 14.56 -11.40
N PHE A 179 5.04 15.16 -12.51
CA PHE A 179 4.07 14.55 -13.41
C PHE A 179 4.55 13.22 -13.99
N GLU A 180 5.77 13.17 -14.53
CA GLU A 180 6.32 11.96 -15.17
C GLU A 180 6.56 10.83 -14.15
N ALA A 181 6.84 11.16 -12.89
CA ALA A 181 6.94 10.18 -11.80
C ALA A 181 5.56 9.64 -11.40
N ALA A 182 4.57 10.53 -11.25
CA ALA A 182 3.19 10.13 -10.94
C ALA A 182 2.55 9.32 -12.09
N ARG A 183 2.83 9.68 -13.34
CA ARG A 183 2.44 8.93 -14.53
C ARG A 183 3.01 7.51 -14.52
N LYS A 184 4.31 7.35 -14.27
CA LYS A 184 4.95 6.03 -14.20
C LYS A 184 4.38 5.17 -13.07
N LEU A 185 4.09 5.75 -11.91
CA LEU A 185 3.42 5.05 -10.81
C LEU A 185 1.99 4.61 -11.19
N TYR A 186 1.25 5.45 -11.91
CA TYR A 186 -0.07 5.10 -12.44
C TYR A 186 0.01 3.96 -13.47
N GLU A 187 0.98 4.00 -14.39
CA GLU A 187 1.07 3.06 -15.51
C GLU A 187 1.30 1.60 -15.08
N VAL A 188 1.98 1.33 -13.95
CA VAL A 188 2.24 -0.06 -13.47
C VAL A 188 0.95 -0.88 -13.33
N ASP A 189 0.04 -0.41 -12.48
CA ASP A 189 -1.19 -1.14 -12.09
C ASP A 189 -2.48 -0.46 -12.56
N LEU A 190 -2.37 0.65 -13.32
CA LEU A 190 -3.48 1.58 -13.64
C LEU A 190 -4.21 2.11 -12.40
N ASN A 191 -3.54 2.16 -11.23
CA ASN A 191 -4.10 2.69 -9.99
C ASN A 191 -3.90 4.21 -9.86
N LEU A 192 -4.95 4.96 -10.15
CA LEU A 192 -4.96 6.43 -10.02
C LEU A 192 -4.69 6.91 -8.58
N GLN A 193 -5.12 6.14 -7.57
CA GLN A 193 -5.06 6.59 -6.17
C GLN A 193 -3.63 6.71 -5.65
N ASP A 194 -2.73 5.81 -6.06
CA ASP A 194 -1.33 5.83 -5.60
C ASP A 194 -0.57 7.01 -6.21
N ALA A 195 -0.81 7.29 -7.50
CA ALA A 195 -0.26 8.46 -8.17
C ALA A 195 -0.78 9.78 -7.60
N ILE A 196 -2.08 9.90 -7.28
CA ILE A 196 -2.63 11.06 -6.56
C ILE A 196 -2.03 11.19 -5.15
N THR A 197 -1.81 10.07 -4.45
CA THR A 197 -1.21 10.07 -3.11
C THR A 197 0.24 10.54 -3.15
N PHE A 198 1.01 10.13 -4.17
CA PHE A 198 2.37 10.61 -4.43
C PHE A 198 2.40 12.13 -4.68
N ILE A 199 1.57 12.63 -5.60
CA ILE A 199 1.45 14.08 -5.90
C ILE A 199 1.08 14.88 -4.64
N THR A 200 0.08 14.39 -3.89
CA THR A 200 -0.41 15.09 -2.68
C THR A 200 0.68 15.18 -1.62
N LYS A 201 1.45 14.09 -1.42
CA LYS A 201 2.62 14.08 -0.54
C LYS A 201 3.69 15.08 -1.01
N LYS A 202 3.99 15.12 -2.30
CA LYS A 202 4.98 16.05 -2.87
C LYS A 202 4.61 17.52 -2.68
N LYS A 203 3.34 17.87 -2.92
CA LYS A 203 2.83 19.22 -2.64
C LYS A 203 2.93 19.57 -1.15
N ALA A 204 2.61 18.65 -0.25
CA ALA A 204 2.76 18.87 1.20
C ALA A 204 4.23 19.04 1.64
N GLU A 205 5.16 18.28 1.06
CA GLU A 205 6.61 18.44 1.28
C GLU A 205 7.10 19.83 0.82
N ALA A 206 6.69 20.27 -0.37
CA ALA A 206 7.05 21.57 -0.92
C ALA A 206 6.45 22.74 -0.12
N GLU A 207 5.16 22.66 0.26
CA GLU A 207 4.51 23.70 1.05
C GLU A 207 5.11 23.82 2.46
N ALA A 208 5.45 22.68 3.09
CA ALA A 208 6.13 22.68 4.38
C ALA A 208 7.51 23.36 4.30
N LEU A 209 8.28 23.10 3.23
CA LEU A 209 9.57 23.74 2.99
C LEU A 209 9.43 25.26 2.77
N GLU A 210 8.43 25.71 2.01
CA GLU A 210 8.24 27.15 1.78
C GLU A 210 7.76 27.88 3.05
N ARG A 211 6.85 27.27 3.82
CA ARG A 211 6.45 27.79 5.14
C ARG A 211 7.64 27.91 6.09
N GLU A 212 8.59 26.97 6.07
CA GLU A 212 9.83 27.03 6.84
C GLU A 212 10.74 28.19 6.38
N ARG A 213 10.93 28.35 5.06
CA ARG A 213 11.70 29.46 4.47
C ARG A 213 11.12 30.83 4.85
N ILE A 214 9.80 30.98 4.77
CA ILE A 214 9.09 32.20 5.18
C ILE A 214 9.27 32.45 6.68
N ARG A 215 9.21 31.43 7.54
CA ARG A 215 9.44 31.59 8.99
C ARG A 215 10.87 32.06 9.27
N ILE A 216 11.87 31.47 8.63
CA ILE A 216 13.29 31.86 8.80
C ILE A 216 13.49 33.31 8.33
N ALA A 217 13.01 33.66 7.14
CA ALA A 217 13.12 35.03 6.61
C ALA A 217 12.42 36.07 7.51
N ALA A 218 11.26 35.75 8.07
CA ALA A 218 10.55 36.60 9.02
C ALA A 218 11.31 36.75 10.35
N GLU A 219 11.93 35.68 10.86
CA GLU A 219 12.76 35.71 12.07
C GLU A 219 14.05 36.54 11.86
N GLU A 220 14.68 36.42 10.69
CA GLU A 220 15.85 37.24 10.31
C GLU A 220 15.49 38.72 10.12
N ALA A 221 14.36 39.01 9.45
CA ALA A 221 13.84 40.37 9.32
C ALA A 221 13.51 41.01 10.68
N ALA A 222 12.86 40.27 11.58
CA ALA A 222 12.58 40.73 12.95
C ALA A 222 13.87 40.98 13.75
N LYS A 223 14.88 40.11 13.62
CA LYS A 223 16.21 40.32 14.22
C LYS A 223 16.93 41.55 13.64
N ALA A 224 16.79 41.80 12.34
CA ALA A 224 17.36 42.99 11.69
C ALA A 224 16.67 44.27 12.17
N GLN A 225 15.33 44.32 12.18
CA GLN A 225 14.59 45.46 12.71
C GLN A 225 14.91 45.71 14.19
N ALA A 226 14.96 44.67 15.02
CA ALA A 226 15.31 44.80 16.44
C ALA A 226 16.73 45.38 16.65
N ARG A 227 17.69 45.09 15.75
CA ARG A 227 19.03 45.72 15.77
C ARG A 227 18.96 47.21 15.41
N VAL A 228 18.21 47.57 14.37
CA VAL A 228 18.02 48.98 13.96
C VAL A 228 17.30 49.77 15.06
N GLU A 229 16.26 49.22 15.68
CA GLU A 229 15.58 49.83 16.82
C GLU A 229 16.51 49.96 18.04
N ALA A 230 17.32 48.96 18.35
CA ALA A 230 18.28 49.02 19.45
C ALA A 230 19.33 50.12 19.24
N GLN A 231 19.90 50.21 18.03
CA GLN A 231 20.81 51.30 17.65
C GLN A 231 20.12 52.67 17.72
N THR A 232 18.89 52.78 17.20
CA THR A 232 18.11 54.03 17.24
C THR A 232 17.83 54.48 18.68
N ARG A 233 17.47 53.55 19.57
CA ARG A 233 17.28 53.81 21.01
C ARG A 233 18.59 54.23 21.69
N GLN A 234 19.74 53.64 21.33
CA GLN A 234 21.05 54.05 21.84
C GLN A 234 21.43 55.47 21.41
N VAL A 235 21.25 55.82 20.13
CA VAL A 235 21.49 57.18 19.61
C VAL A 235 20.54 58.19 20.28
N MET A 236 19.26 57.83 20.46
CA MET A 236 18.29 58.68 21.16
C MET A 236 18.64 58.90 22.64
N GLN A 237 19.11 57.85 23.35
CA GLN A 237 19.58 57.97 24.73
C GLN A 237 20.85 58.83 24.84
N GLN A 238 21.77 58.72 23.88
CA GLN A 238 22.95 59.61 23.80
C GLN A 238 22.53 61.07 23.58
N ALA A 239 21.61 61.32 22.64
CA ALA A 239 21.06 62.65 22.39
C ALA A 239 20.33 63.23 23.61
N GLU A 240 19.54 62.43 24.33
CA GLU A 240 18.92 62.83 25.60
C GLU A 240 19.95 63.16 26.67
N SER A 241 21.01 62.35 26.83
CA SER A 241 22.06 62.63 27.83
C SER A 241 22.78 63.94 27.54
N TYR A 242 23.14 64.20 26.28
CA TYR A 242 23.75 65.45 25.84
C TYR A 242 22.81 66.66 26.00
N ALA A 243 21.51 66.48 25.74
CA ALA A 243 20.51 67.52 25.98
C ALA A 243 20.38 67.87 27.47
N ARG A 244 20.36 66.86 28.36
CA ARG A 244 20.31 67.06 29.82
C ARG A 244 21.58 67.71 30.35
N GLU A 245 22.75 67.35 29.84
CA GLU A 245 24.03 68.02 30.18
C GLU A 245 24.02 69.49 29.74
N ARG A 246 23.52 69.79 28.53
CA ARG A 246 23.38 71.16 28.04
C ARG A 246 22.38 71.98 28.86
N GLU A 247 21.23 71.42 29.24
CA GLU A 247 20.29 72.07 30.16
C GLU A 247 20.90 72.32 31.54
N ALA A 248 21.66 71.37 32.07
CA ALA A 248 22.35 71.55 33.35
C ALA A 248 23.42 72.65 33.29
N ALA A 249 24.14 72.76 32.17
CA ALA A 249 25.07 73.86 31.92
C ALA A 249 24.36 75.22 31.87
N VAL A 250 23.26 75.34 31.12
CA VAL A 250 22.46 76.58 31.03
C VAL A 250 21.92 76.99 32.41
N ARG A 251 21.33 76.07 33.18
CA ARG A 251 20.85 76.38 34.55
C ARG A 251 21.99 76.81 35.48
N LYS A 252 23.21 76.30 35.29
CA LYS A 252 24.39 76.73 36.06
C LYS A 252 24.81 78.15 35.67
N GLU A 253 24.85 78.47 34.37
CA GLU A 253 25.12 79.83 33.88
C GLU A 253 24.07 80.83 34.37
N GLU A 254 22.78 80.46 34.37
CA GLU A 254 21.68 81.26 34.94
C GLU A 254 21.86 81.50 36.44
N GLN A 255 22.25 80.48 37.22
CA GLN A 255 22.52 80.62 38.66
C GLN A 255 23.73 81.52 38.93
N GLU A 256 24.82 81.36 38.17
CA GLU A 256 25.98 82.24 38.28
C GLU A 256 25.67 83.68 37.85
N ALA A 257 24.83 83.88 36.84
CA ALA A 257 24.37 85.19 36.40
C ALA A 257 23.45 85.86 37.45
N ALA A 258 22.54 85.09 38.07
CA ALA A 258 21.69 85.57 39.16
C ALA A 258 22.50 85.98 40.40
N GLN A 259 23.55 85.22 40.76
CA GLN A 259 24.49 85.62 41.81
C GLN A 259 25.24 86.91 41.46
N LYS A 260 25.74 87.03 40.22
CA LYS A 260 26.42 88.25 39.74
C LYS A 260 25.49 89.47 39.78
N GLN A 261 24.22 89.34 39.36
CA GLN A 261 23.22 90.41 39.51
C GLN A 261 22.94 90.76 40.98
N MET A 262 22.85 89.76 41.87
CA MET A 262 22.63 90.00 43.30
C MET A 262 23.80 90.78 43.93
N GLN A 263 25.04 90.43 43.60
CA GLN A 263 26.24 91.17 44.01
C GLN A 263 26.29 92.58 43.44
N GLN A 264 25.99 92.77 42.15
CA GLN A 264 25.87 94.11 41.55
C GLN A 264 24.83 94.96 42.26
N LYS A 265 23.67 94.38 42.62
CA LYS A 265 22.59 95.09 43.33
C LYS A 265 22.96 95.43 44.78
N GLN A 266 23.82 94.64 45.44
CA GLN A 266 24.45 95.02 46.70
C GLN A 266 25.42 96.20 46.53
N GLN A 267 26.32 96.16 45.54
CA GLN A 267 27.26 97.25 45.26
C GLN A 267 26.55 98.56 44.85
N GLU A 268 25.43 98.47 44.13
CA GLU A 268 24.56 99.60 43.80
C GLU A 268 23.94 100.21 45.08
N LEU A 269 23.46 99.37 46.00
CA LEU A 269 22.91 99.80 47.29
C LEU A 269 23.99 100.42 48.20
N GLU A 270 25.21 99.87 48.20
CA GLU A 270 26.36 100.46 48.90
C GLU A 270 26.74 101.83 48.32
N LYS A 271 26.78 101.98 46.99
CA LYS A 271 26.95 103.28 46.33
C LYS A 271 25.85 104.27 46.69
N GLN A 272 24.58 103.85 46.73
CA GLN A 272 23.49 104.73 47.14
C GLN A 272 23.58 105.14 48.61
N ASN A 273 23.96 104.22 49.51
CA ASN A 273 24.22 104.53 50.92
C ASN A 273 25.40 105.51 51.07
N TYR A 274 26.47 105.34 50.31
CA TYR A 274 27.61 106.26 50.27
C TYR A 274 27.20 107.66 49.76
N LEU A 275 26.46 107.75 48.64
CA LEU A 275 25.92 109.02 48.12
C LEU A 275 24.96 109.70 49.11
N ARG A 276 24.15 108.91 49.84
CA ARG A 276 23.24 109.42 50.89
C ARG A 276 24.05 110.03 52.04
N MET A 277 25.08 109.34 52.51
CA MET A 277 26.00 109.83 53.54
C MET A 277 26.78 111.08 53.07
N GLN A 278 27.20 111.13 51.81
CA GLN A 278 27.88 112.29 51.21
C GLN A 278 26.95 113.52 51.12
N LYS A 279 25.68 113.34 50.74
CA LYS A 279 24.66 114.41 50.79
C LYS A 279 24.33 114.86 52.21
N GLN A 280 24.43 113.95 53.19
CA GLN A 280 24.21 114.26 54.60
C GLN A 280 25.37 115.09 55.20
N MET A 281 26.62 114.76 54.83
CA MET A 281 27.80 115.59 55.10
C MET A 281 27.66 116.99 54.48
N GLN A 282 27.31 117.09 53.19
CA GLN A 282 27.16 118.38 52.50
C GLN A 282 26.11 119.30 53.13
N ARG A 283 25.04 118.73 53.70
CA ARG A 283 24.01 119.49 54.45
C ARG A 283 24.51 120.04 55.78
N GLN A 284 25.49 119.40 56.42
CA GLN A 284 26.09 119.90 57.67
C GLN A 284 27.11 121.03 57.39
N THR A 285 27.76 121.04 56.22
CA THR A 285 28.76 122.05 55.86
C THR A 285 28.20 123.40 55.39
N GLN A 286 26.88 123.61 55.39
CA GLN A 286 26.24 124.85 54.93
C GLN A 286 25.76 125.79 56.05
N THR A 287 26.04 125.48 57.31
CA THR A 287 25.73 126.36 58.46
C THR A 287 26.96 126.63 59.32
N MET A 288 27.24 127.93 59.54
CA MET A 288 28.29 128.54 60.37
C MET A 288 29.72 128.62 59.78
N PRO A 289 30.49 129.71 60.09
CA PRO A 289 31.75 130.04 59.41
C PRO A 289 33.02 129.47 60.06
N VAL A 290 34.12 129.54 59.32
CA VAL A 290 35.45 128.98 59.68
C VAL A 290 36.19 129.83 60.72
N GLN A 291 36.73 129.17 61.76
CA GLN A 291 37.81 129.69 62.63
C GLN A 291 38.90 128.63 62.84
N ARG A 292 40.05 129.03 63.44
CA ARG A 292 41.37 128.43 63.15
C ARG A 292 42.18 128.06 64.41
N ALA A 293 42.16 126.78 64.78
CA ALA A 293 43.09 126.09 65.70
C ALA A 293 42.99 124.57 65.44
N GLY A 294 43.91 123.67 65.80
CA GLY A 294 45.24 123.85 66.43
C GLY A 294 45.50 122.78 67.50
N MET A 295 46.47 121.87 67.28
CA MET A 295 46.93 120.80 68.22
C MET A 295 45.88 119.68 68.49
N SER A 296 46.16 118.50 69.11
CA SER A 296 47.32 117.57 69.11
C SER A 296 47.01 116.27 69.91
N TYR A 297 47.69 115.12 69.62
CA TYR A 297 47.76 113.85 70.41
C TYR A 297 46.42 113.05 70.61
N GLN A 298 46.24 111.81 70.15
CA GLN A 298 46.82 110.49 70.52
C GLN A 298 46.27 109.85 71.83
N THR A 299 45.98 108.53 71.80
CA THR A 299 45.43 107.63 72.87
C THR A 299 43.91 107.75 73.19
N GLY A 300 43.18 106.72 73.64
CA GLY A 300 43.42 105.26 73.51
C GLY A 300 42.73 104.32 74.55
N ILE A 301 41.63 103.63 74.17
CA ILE A 301 41.08 102.37 74.81
C ILE A 301 40.48 102.60 76.26
N PRO A 302 39.67 101.72 76.93
CA PRO A 302 38.95 100.45 76.60
C PRO A 302 37.40 100.66 76.44
N THR A 303 36.37 99.88 76.85
CA THR A 303 36.16 98.68 77.73
C THR A 303 34.79 97.98 77.51
N GLY A 304 34.65 96.69 77.89
CA GLY A 304 33.37 95.95 78.12
C GLY A 304 33.06 94.86 77.07
N GLN A 305 33.04 93.53 77.33
CA GLN A 305 32.26 92.69 78.27
C GLN A 305 30.74 92.63 77.96
N SER A 306 30.00 91.51 77.99
CA SER A 306 30.22 90.06 78.29
C SER A 306 28.93 89.27 77.89
N THR A 307 28.77 87.93 77.75
CA THR A 307 29.59 86.69 77.82
C THR A 307 28.80 85.47 77.22
N MET A 308 29.45 84.28 77.10
CA MET A 308 28.99 82.87 77.34
C MET A 308 27.48 82.47 77.40
N SER A 309 27.02 81.22 77.18
CA SER A 309 27.52 80.00 76.47
C SER A 309 26.52 78.82 76.61
N GLY A 310 26.34 78.00 75.56
CA GLY A 310 25.95 76.56 75.67
C GLY A 310 24.47 76.18 75.88
N GLY A 311 24.09 75.00 75.35
CA GLY A 311 22.75 74.37 75.48
C GLY A 311 22.64 73.09 74.63
N ARG A 312 21.75 72.14 74.97
CA ARG A 312 21.62 70.80 74.35
C ARG A 312 20.14 70.38 74.13
N ALA A 313 19.95 69.32 73.32
CA ALA A 313 18.74 68.49 73.16
C ALA A 313 17.56 69.09 72.36
N ALA A 314 16.71 68.33 71.65
CA ALA A 314 16.78 66.93 71.16
C ALA A 314 15.70 66.63 70.09
N ALA A 315 15.80 65.46 69.41
CA ALA A 315 14.84 64.86 68.46
C ALA A 315 14.67 65.61 67.10
N THR A 316 14.23 64.99 66.00
CA THR A 316 13.63 63.64 65.80
C THR A 316 14.22 62.90 64.57
N SER A 317 13.98 61.60 64.46
CA SER A 317 14.56 60.65 63.48
C SER A 317 14.07 60.75 62.03
N GLY A 318 14.90 60.34 61.05
CA GLY A 318 14.48 60.27 59.64
C GLY A 318 15.46 59.68 58.59
N GLN A 319 16.36 58.75 58.93
CA GLN A 319 17.21 58.05 57.94
C GLN A 319 16.70 56.64 57.61
N GLY A 320 16.89 56.18 56.38
CA GLY A 320 16.53 54.82 55.96
C GLY A 320 16.91 54.45 54.52
N MET A 321 18.16 54.06 54.28
CA MET A 321 18.60 53.38 53.05
C MET A 321 19.10 51.97 53.40
N SER A 322 18.57 50.92 52.76
CA SER A 322 19.30 49.66 52.49
C SER A 322 18.52 48.69 51.59
N ARG A 323 19.27 47.79 50.95
CA ARG A 323 18.82 46.58 50.22
C ARG A 323 19.21 45.34 51.07
N PRO A 324 19.10 44.09 50.57
CA PRO A 324 17.91 43.32 50.20
C PRO A 324 17.85 41.96 50.95
N ALA A 325 16.85 41.09 50.71
CA ALA A 325 17.02 39.64 50.42
C ALA A 325 15.69 38.80 50.50
N TYR A 326 15.80 37.56 50.00
CA TYR A 326 14.95 36.36 50.20
C TYR A 326 13.59 36.20 49.50
N GLY A 327 13.37 34.96 49.04
CA GLY A 327 12.07 34.41 48.58
C GLY A 327 11.71 34.69 47.12
N ILE A 328 11.12 33.77 46.34
CA ILE A 328 10.89 32.32 46.49
C ILE A 328 11.12 31.67 45.12
N ARG A 329 11.64 30.43 45.08
CA ARG A 329 11.72 29.60 43.86
C ARG A 329 11.04 28.25 44.09
N GLN A 330 9.97 27.96 43.36
CA GLN A 330 9.41 26.61 43.17
C GLN A 330 9.02 26.43 41.70
N GLY A 331 8.91 25.18 41.22
CA GLY A 331 8.61 24.90 39.81
C GLY A 331 9.58 23.93 39.10
N MET A 332 10.15 22.96 39.80
CA MET A 332 10.73 21.76 39.17
C MET A 332 10.05 20.52 39.75
N GLN A 333 9.35 19.78 38.89
CA GLN A 333 9.01 18.37 39.12
C GLN A 333 9.44 17.56 37.89
N ARG A 334 9.81 16.30 38.13
CA ARG A 334 10.51 15.45 37.17
C ARG A 334 9.91 14.04 37.23
N GLN A 335 9.95 13.38 36.07
CA GLN A 335 9.88 11.94 35.86
C GLN A 335 8.52 11.24 36.05
N GLN A 336 8.32 10.25 35.18
CA GLN A 336 7.35 9.16 35.27
C GLN A 336 7.80 8.15 36.34
N PRO A 337 7.04 7.06 36.55
CA PRO A 337 7.63 5.81 36.08
C PRO A 337 6.71 4.90 35.26
N VAL A 338 7.38 4.08 34.46
CA VAL A 338 6.90 2.93 33.68
C VAL A 338 6.03 1.98 34.50
N GLN A 339 5.02 1.37 33.86
CA GLN A 339 4.55 0.04 34.21
C GLN A 339 4.60 -0.90 33.00
N ARG A 340 4.93 -2.17 33.24
CA ARG A 340 4.88 -3.25 32.24
C ARG A 340 3.58 -4.05 32.42
N GLY A 341 2.93 -4.43 31.32
CA GLY A 341 1.80 -5.36 31.33
C GLY A 341 1.93 -6.35 30.19
N ASN A 342 2.03 -7.65 30.51
CA ASN A 342 2.20 -8.70 29.51
C ASN A 342 0.89 -8.99 28.76
N ALA A 343 1.00 -9.38 27.49
CA ALA A 343 -0.04 -10.17 26.83
C ALA A 343 -0.12 -11.58 27.45
N PRO A 344 -1.23 -12.29 27.24
CA PRO A 344 -1.08 -13.62 26.64
C PRO A 344 -1.92 -13.80 25.38
N ILE A 345 -1.44 -14.69 24.51
CA ILE A 345 -2.09 -15.10 23.27
C ILE A 345 -3.10 -16.20 23.59
N GLN A 346 -4.30 -16.14 23.01
CA GLN A 346 -5.09 -17.35 22.73
C GLN A 346 -5.32 -17.48 21.21
N ARG A 347 -4.77 -18.55 20.64
CA ARG A 347 -5.23 -19.10 19.35
C ARG A 347 -6.13 -20.28 19.67
N SER A 348 -7.45 -20.11 19.55
CA SER A 348 -8.38 -21.24 19.49
C SER A 348 -8.46 -21.74 18.04
N VAL A 349 -7.96 -22.96 17.80
CA VAL A 349 -8.16 -23.65 16.52
C VAL A 349 -9.46 -24.44 16.62
N GLN A 350 -10.50 -24.00 15.92
CA GLN A 350 -11.70 -24.82 15.71
C GLN A 350 -11.61 -25.50 14.35
N GLN A 351 -11.37 -26.82 14.36
CA GLN A 351 -11.72 -27.70 13.26
C GLN A 351 -13.20 -28.12 13.42
N PRO A 352 -13.98 -28.24 12.34
CA PRO A 352 -15.37 -28.68 12.43
C PRO A 352 -15.46 -30.17 12.78
N ILE A 353 -16.49 -30.53 13.53
CA ILE A 353 -16.76 -31.89 14.00
C ILE A 353 -17.28 -32.76 12.84
N LEU A 354 -16.66 -33.91 12.60
CA LEU A 354 -17.25 -34.97 11.79
C LEU A 354 -18.43 -35.59 12.54
N GLN A 355 -19.66 -35.23 12.15
CA GLN A 355 -20.88 -35.79 12.73
C GLN A 355 -21.40 -36.95 11.88
N THR A 356 -21.08 -38.18 12.29
CA THR A 356 -21.57 -39.40 11.64
C THR A 356 -23.05 -39.61 11.96
N GLN A 357 -23.91 -39.61 10.94
CA GLN A 357 -25.22 -40.26 11.00
C GLN A 357 -25.40 -41.14 9.77
N ALA A 358 -25.62 -42.43 10.00
CA ALA A 358 -26.03 -43.35 8.95
C ALA A 358 -27.55 -43.28 8.81
N ALA A 359 -28.02 -42.93 7.61
CA ALA A 359 -29.41 -43.09 7.18
C ALA A 359 -29.38 -43.75 5.79
N GLU A 360 -30.27 -44.72 5.56
CA GLU A 360 -30.18 -45.64 4.43
C GLU A 360 -30.65 -44.99 3.12
N LEU A 361 -29.73 -44.66 2.21
CA LEU A 361 -30.00 -44.52 0.78
C LEU A 361 -28.72 -44.79 -0.02
N CYS A 362 -28.64 -45.91 -0.74
CA CYS A 362 -27.49 -46.26 -1.59
C CYS A 362 -27.48 -45.45 -2.90
N THR A 363 -27.01 -44.21 -2.83
CA THR A 363 -26.84 -43.30 -3.98
C THR A 363 -25.59 -43.62 -4.80
N PHE A 364 -25.67 -44.67 -5.63
CA PHE A 364 -24.61 -45.02 -6.57
C PHE A 364 -24.39 -43.90 -7.61
N THR A 365 -23.31 -43.13 -7.45
CA THR A 365 -22.94 -42.07 -8.38
C THR A 365 -22.23 -42.69 -9.59
N VAL A 366 -23.01 -43.15 -10.57
CA VAL A 366 -22.48 -43.78 -11.79
C VAL A 366 -21.78 -42.73 -12.66
N HIS A 367 -20.46 -42.85 -12.81
CA HIS A 367 -19.73 -42.11 -13.85
C HIS A 367 -20.23 -42.53 -15.25
N ARG A 368 -20.35 -41.54 -16.14
CA ARG A 368 -21.06 -41.54 -17.44
C ARG A 368 -20.66 -42.63 -18.46
N VAL A 369 -19.68 -43.47 -18.13
CA VAL A 369 -19.17 -44.57 -18.96
C VAL A 369 -19.97 -45.87 -18.78
N HIS A 370 -20.55 -46.11 -17.59
CA HIS A 370 -21.23 -47.39 -17.25
C HIS A 370 -22.76 -47.28 -17.18
N GLN A 371 -23.34 -46.19 -17.70
CA GLN A 371 -24.75 -45.88 -17.53
C GLN A 371 -25.67 -46.89 -18.25
N GLU A 372 -25.31 -47.36 -19.44
CA GLU A 372 -26.09 -48.34 -20.20
C GLU A 372 -26.06 -49.74 -19.57
N GLU A 373 -24.89 -50.20 -19.13
CA GLU A 373 -24.70 -51.52 -18.49
C GLU A 373 -25.53 -51.65 -17.21
N VAL A 374 -25.50 -50.61 -16.35
CA VAL A 374 -26.29 -50.55 -15.13
C VAL A 374 -27.79 -50.52 -15.44
N CYS A 375 -28.22 -49.74 -16.43
CA CYS A 375 -29.63 -49.69 -16.86
C CYS A 375 -30.13 -51.05 -17.38
N GLN A 376 -29.34 -51.74 -18.21
CA GLN A 376 -29.68 -53.09 -18.69
C GLN A 376 -29.78 -54.10 -17.53
N PHE A 377 -28.84 -54.05 -16.58
CA PHE A 377 -28.84 -54.94 -15.41
C PHE A 377 -30.07 -54.73 -14.50
N LEU A 378 -30.47 -53.48 -14.27
CA LEU A 378 -31.67 -53.15 -13.48
C LEU A 378 -32.95 -53.56 -14.23
N THR A 379 -33.01 -53.33 -15.54
CA THR A 379 -34.13 -53.76 -16.41
C THR A 379 -34.31 -55.28 -16.39
N GLN A 380 -33.23 -56.06 -16.51
CA GLN A 380 -33.27 -57.53 -16.44
C GLN A 380 -33.75 -58.06 -15.08
N ARG A 381 -33.69 -57.25 -14.02
CA ARG A 381 -34.16 -57.61 -12.67
C ARG A 381 -35.50 -56.98 -12.29
N GLY A 382 -36.15 -56.26 -13.21
CA GLY A 382 -37.43 -55.59 -12.96
C GLY A 382 -37.36 -54.45 -11.93
N ILE A 383 -36.15 -53.91 -11.67
CA ILE A 383 -35.95 -52.84 -10.70
C ILE A 383 -36.16 -51.50 -11.42
N GLY A 384 -37.22 -50.78 -11.06
CA GLY A 384 -37.47 -49.44 -11.58
C GLY A 384 -36.40 -48.43 -11.14
N TYR A 385 -35.95 -47.60 -12.06
CA TYR A 385 -34.94 -46.56 -11.83
C TYR A 385 -35.33 -45.25 -12.50
N HIS A 386 -34.85 -44.13 -11.94
CA HIS A 386 -34.89 -42.82 -12.57
C HIS A 386 -33.48 -42.34 -12.85
N ILE A 387 -33.28 -41.79 -14.06
CA ILE A 387 -32.09 -41.03 -14.43
C ILE A 387 -32.42 -39.54 -14.19
N HIS A 388 -31.48 -38.82 -13.58
CA HIS A 388 -31.51 -37.36 -13.39
C HIS A 388 -30.60 -36.65 -14.41
#